data_AF-A0A6L8NAI2-F1
#
_entry.id   AF-A0A6L8NAI2-F1
#
_cell.length_a   1.000
_cell.length_b   1.000
_cell.length_c   1.000
_cell.angle_alpha   90.00
_cell.angle_beta   90.00
_cell.angle_gamma   90.00
#
_symmetry.space_group_name_H-M   'P 1'
#
loop_
_entity.id
_entity.type
_entity.pdbx_description
1 polymer ?
#
loop_
_entity_poly.entity_id
_entity_poly.type
_entity_poly.pdbx_seq_one_letter_code
_entity_poly.pdbx_strand_id
1 'polypeptide(L)' 'MNALHQHMIDSYRTTAHGTRIPPHPGTLDWQATRELVSQAALTRRRKRSLRERWAGRRGSGERG' A
#
# COMPACT_ATOMS: atom_id res chain seq x y z
N MET A 1 9.32 22.95 -0.52
CA MET A 1 8.07 22.84 -1.30
C MET A 1 7.04 22.08 -0.47
N ASN A 2 5.82 22.58 -0.27
CA ASN A 2 4.78 21.88 0.52
C ASN A 2 3.76 21.16 -0.40
N ALA A 3 2.91 20.30 0.16
CA ALA A 3 1.96 19.49 -0.60
C ALA A 3 0.94 20.33 -1.39
N LEU A 4 0.48 21.46 -0.82
CA LEU A 4 -0.44 22.37 -1.48
C LEU A 4 0.19 23.06 -2.70
N HIS A 5 1.43 23.53 -2.57
CA HIS A 5 2.18 24.15 -3.67
C HIS A 5 2.42 23.17 -4.83
N GLN A 6 2.71 21.90 -4.54
CA GLN A 6 2.82 20.88 -5.59
C GLN A 6 1.47 20.59 -6.24
N HIS A 7 0.40 20.47 -5.45
CA HIS A 7 -0.95 20.27 -5.98
C HIS A 7 -1.37 21.39 -6.94
N MET A 8 -1.02 22.65 -6.65
CA MET A 8 -1.28 23.77 -7.54
C MET A 8 -0.55 23.63 -8.88
N ILE A 9 0.73 23.26 -8.86
CA ILE A 9 1.53 23.04 -10.08
C ILE A 9 0.95 21.89 -10.91
N ASP A 10 0.59 20.78 -10.26
CA ASP A 10 0.06 19.61 -10.93
C ASP A 10 -1.35 19.89 -11.50
N SER A 11 -2.17 20.65 -10.79
CA SER A 11 -3.48 21.10 -11.28
C SER A 11 -3.36 21.98 -12.52
N TYR A 12 -2.39 22.90 -12.52
CA TYR A 12 -2.10 23.72 -13.70
C TYR A 12 -1.65 22.88 -14.89
N ARG A 13 -0.72 21.94 -14.69
CA ARG A 13 -0.24 21.03 -15.73
C ARG A 13 -1.35 20.14 -16.28
N THR A 14 -2.16 19.55 -15.41
CA THR A 14 -3.24 18.64 -15.82
C THR A 14 -4.31 19.36 -16.64
N THR A 15 -4.63 20.61 -16.29
CA THR A 15 -5.51 21.48 -17.07
C THR A 15 -4.95 21.73 -18.48
N ALA A 16 -3.64 22.02 -18.60
CA ALA A 16 -2.99 22.25 -19.89
C ALA A 16 -2.97 21.01 -20.80
N HIS A 17 -2.95 19.81 -20.23
CA HIS A 17 -2.93 18.54 -20.96
C HIS A 17 -4.31 17.85 -21.06
N GLY A 18 -5.38 18.48 -20.56
CA GLY A 18 -6.73 17.89 -20.54
C GLY A 18 -6.82 16.60 -19.73
N THR A 19 -5.91 16.39 -18.77
CA THR A 19 -5.89 15.19 -17.92
C THR A 19 -6.63 15.44 -16.62
N ARG A 20 -6.97 14.37 -15.91
CA ARG A 20 -7.71 14.45 -14.66
C ARG A 20 -6.93 15.25 -13.61
N ILE A 21 -7.58 16.27 -13.04
CA ILE A 21 -7.04 17.07 -11.94
C ILE A 21 -6.78 16.14 -10.73
N PRO A 22 -5.58 16.19 -10.12
CA PRO A 22 -5.30 15.39 -8.94
C PRO A 22 -6.23 15.79 -7.79
N PRO A 23 -6.63 14.87 -6.90
CA PRO A 23 -7.42 15.21 -5.74
C PRO A 23 -6.66 16.18 -4.83
N HIS A 24 -7.39 17.06 -4.14
CA HIS A 24 -6.79 17.99 -3.19
C HIS A 24 -6.07 17.22 -2.08
N PRO A 25 -4.87 17.67 -1.63
CA PRO A 25 -4.18 17.08 -0.49
C PRO A 25 -5.12 16.96 0.72
N GLY A 26 -5.10 15.83 1.43
CA GLY A 26 -6.01 15.58 2.55
C GLY A 26 -7.32 14.87 2.18
N THR A 27 -7.74 14.89 0.90
CA THR A 27 -9.03 14.31 0.48
C THR A 27 -9.09 12.79 0.66
N LEU A 28 -7.96 12.10 0.43
CA LEU A 28 -7.91 10.63 0.38
C LEU A 28 -7.10 10.02 1.54
N ASP A 29 -6.72 10.82 2.54
CA ASP A 29 -5.82 10.38 3.60
C ASP A 29 -6.40 9.21 4.40
N TRP A 30 -7.71 9.24 4.69
CA TRP A 30 -8.39 8.14 5.38
C TRP A 30 -8.46 6.87 4.52
N GLN A 31 -8.61 6.99 3.21
CA GLN A 31 -8.63 5.85 2.29
C GLN A 31 -7.24 5.23 2.19
N ALA A 32 -6.21 6.05 1.98
CA ALA A 32 -4.82 5.64 1.97
C ALA A 32 -4.44 4.93 3.28
N THR A 33 -4.87 5.47 4.42
CA THR A 33 -4.63 4.84 5.73
C THR A 33 -5.30 3.46 5.83
N ARG A 34 -6.55 3.32 5.39
CA ARG A 34 -7.25 2.02 5.39
C ARG A 34 -6.57 1.01 4.47
N GLU A 35 -6.13 1.43 3.29
CA GLU A 35 -5.41 0.57 2.36
C GLU A 35 -4.10 0.06 2.97
N LEU A 36 -3.31 0.93 3.59
CA LEU A 36 -2.08 0.54 4.28
C LEU A 36 -2.34 -0.46 5.42
N VAL A 37 -3.39 -0.24 6.22
CA VAL A 37 -3.79 -1.18 7.28
C VAL A 37 -4.19 -2.54 6.67
N SER A 38 -4.92 -2.54 5.57
CA SER A 38 -5.32 -3.77 4.87
C SER A 38 -4.11 -4.53 4.32
N GLN A 39 -3.14 -3.84 3.72
CA GLN A 39 -1.90 -4.43 3.23
C GLN A 39 -1.06 -4.99 4.38
N ALA A 40 -0.99 -4.29 5.52
CA ALA A 40 -0.32 -4.79 6.71
C ALA A 40 -0.98 -6.07 7.25
N ALA A 41 -2.31 -6.16 7.23
CA ALA A 41 -3.02 -7.38 7.62
C ALA A 41 -2.72 -8.55 6.66
N LEU A 42 -2.75 -8.30 5.35
CA LEU A 42 -2.44 -9.31 4.33
C LEU A 42 -1.01 -9.83 4.44
N THR A 43 -0.04 -8.93 4.63
CA THR A 43 1.37 -9.31 4.79
C THR A 43 1.61 -10.12 6.06
N ARG A 44 0.96 -9.79 7.18
CA ARG A 44 1.01 -10.61 8.42
C ARG A 44 0.44 -12.00 8.20
N ARG A 45 -0.72 -12.11 7.54
CA ARG A 45 -1.34 -13.41 7.20
C ARG A 45 -0.40 -14.25 6.32
N ARG A 46 0.20 -13.65 5.29
CA ARG A 46 1.17 -14.31 4.42
C ARG A 46 2.38 -14.82 5.22
N LYS A 47 2.95 -13.99 6.10
CA LYS A 47 4.07 -14.41 6.97
C LYS A 47 3.69 -15.58 7.88
N ARG A 48 2.48 -15.59 8.46
CA ARG A 48 1.99 -16.73 9.26
C ARG A 48 1.90 -18.01 8.43
N SER A 49 1.27 -17.96 7.25
CA SER A 49 1.16 -19.14 6.38
C SER A 49 2.52 -19.68 5.93
N LEU A 50 3.51 -18.81 5.70
CA LEU A 50 4.86 -19.23 5.37
C LEU A 50 5.51 -19.94 6.56
N ARG A 51 5.36 -19.39 7.78
CA ARG A 51 5.88 -20.04 9.00
C ARG A 51 5.29 -21.42 9.21
N GLU A 52 3.98 -21.60 9.05
CA GLU A 52 3.31 -22.90 9.19
C GLU A 52 3.83 -23.91 8.15
N ARG A 53 3.98 -23.48 6.89
CA ARG A 53 4.56 -24.33 5.83
C ARG A 53 6.01 -24.74 6.12
N TRP A 54 6.83 -23.84 6.65
CA TRP A 54 8.22 -24.14 7.02
C TRP A 54 8.32 -24.99 8.30
N ALA A 55 7.39 -24.84 9.24
CA ALA A 55 7.32 -25.69 10.44
C ALA A 55 6.93 -27.13 10.07
N GLY A 56 5.94 -27.31 9.19
CA GLY A 56 5.55 -28.63 8.70
C GLY A 56 6.67 -29.36 7.93
N ARG A 57 7.51 -28.62 7.21
CA ARG A 57 8.66 -29.17 6.47
C ARG A 57 9.83 -29.61 7.38
N ARG A 58 9.99 -28.99 8.57
CA ARG A 58 11.02 -29.39 9.55
C ARG A 58 10.64 -30.63 10.35
N GLY A 59 9.34 -30.89 10.58
CA GLY A 59 8.87 -32.09 11.29
C GLY A 59 8.82 -33.37 10.44
N SER A 60 9.02 -33.27 9.12
CA SER A 60 8.97 -34.41 8.19
C SER A 60 10.34 -35.04 7.87
N GLY A 61 11.43 -34.56 8.49
CA GLY A 61 12.80 -35.04 8.27
C GLY A 61 13.35 -36.06 9.28
N GLU A 62 12.63 -36.38 10.36
CA GLU A 62 13.10 -37.27 11.44
C GLU A 62 12.54 -38.70 11.36
N ARG A 63 12.29 -39.21 10.15
CA ARG A 63 12.03 -40.64 9.92
C ARG A 63 12.82 -41.12 8.71
N GLY A 64 14.09 -41.45 8.94
CA GLY A 64 15.00 -42.08 8.00
C GLY A 64 16.17 -42.66 8.77
#